data_AF-A0A401R4U3-F1
#
_entry.id   AF-A0A401R4U3-F1
#
_cell.length_a   1.000
_cell.length_b   1.000
_cell.length_c   1.000
_cell.angle_alpha   90.00
_cell.angle_beta   90.00
_cell.angle_gamma   90.00
#
_symmetry.space_group_name_H-M   'P 1'
#
loop_
_entity.id
_entity.type
_entity.pdbx_description
1 polymer ?
#
loop_
_entity_poly.entity_id
_entity_poly.type
_entity_poly.pdbx_seq_one_letter_code
_entity_poly.pdbx_strand_id
1 'polypeptide(L)'
;MAKKSKIVKNERRRATVARYAARRAVLKAVIRDPRAPDEERTAARRELSRQPRDASATRVRNRDGVDGRPRGYFRAFGLSRLNLRDQAHKGHLPGVTKSSW
;
A
#
# COMPACT_ATOMS: atom_id res chain seq x y z
N MET A 1 -3.68 12.12 -15.84
CA MET A 1 -2.93 10.84 -15.84
C MET A 1 -1.60 11.00 -15.11
N ALA A 2 -1.19 10.01 -14.33
CA ALA A 2 0.11 10.00 -13.67
C ALA A 2 1.25 9.58 -14.63
N LYS A 3 2.49 10.01 -14.33
CA LYS A 3 3.68 9.55 -15.07
C LYS A 3 3.82 8.03 -14.96
N LYS A 4 3.99 7.32 -16.08
CA LYS A 4 4.21 5.86 -16.16
C LYS A 4 5.29 5.39 -15.18
N SER A 5 6.41 6.10 -15.11
CA SER A 5 7.52 5.80 -14.18
C SER A 5 7.09 5.79 -12.70
N LYS A 6 6.10 6.59 -12.32
CA LYS A 6 5.59 6.63 -10.93
C LYS A 6 4.60 5.50 -10.63
N ILE A 7 3.89 4.99 -11.64
CA ILE A 7 3.01 3.81 -11.52
C ILE A 7 3.89 2.57 -11.32
N VAL A 8 4.84 2.35 -12.24
CA VAL A 8 5.80 1.23 -12.18
C VAL A 8 6.61 1.26 -10.88
N LYS A 9 7.04 2.45 -10.41
CA LYS A 9 7.74 2.56 -9.12
C LYS A 9 6.87 2.08 -7.95
N ASN A 10 5.56 2.32 -7.98
CA ASN A 10 4.65 1.88 -6.93
C ASN A 10 4.38 0.37 -6.99
N GLU A 11 4.32 -0.22 -8.18
CA GLU A 11 4.23 -1.67 -8.39
C GLU A 11 5.49 -2.38 -7.89
N ARG A 12 6.68 -1.87 -8.22
CA ARG A 12 7.95 -2.37 -7.67
C ARG A 12 7.95 -2.34 -6.14
N ARG A 13 7.41 -1.28 -5.52
CA ARG A 13 7.25 -1.23 -4.06
C ARG A 13 6.30 -2.29 -3.54
N ARG A 14 5.15 -2.52 -4.19
CA ARG A 14 4.22 -3.59 -3.80
C ARG A 14 4.91 -4.97 -3.85
N ALA A 15 5.67 -5.25 -4.90
CA ALA A 15 6.44 -6.49 -5.02
C ALA A 15 7.50 -6.64 -3.91
N THR A 16 8.27 -5.59 -3.64
CA THR A 16 9.25 -5.59 -2.55
C THR A 16 8.57 -5.75 -1.19
N VAL A 17 7.45 -5.09 -0.94
CA VAL A 17 6.69 -5.25 0.31
C VAL A 17 6.23 -6.69 0.48
N ALA A 18 5.66 -7.31 -0.57
CA ALA A 18 5.23 -8.70 -0.53
C ALA A 18 6.40 -9.65 -0.19
N ARG A 19 7.56 -9.47 -0.84
CA ARG A 19 8.76 -10.27 -0.59
C ARG A 19 9.25 -10.23 0.86
N TYR A 20 9.18 -9.07 1.51
CA TYR A 20 9.74 -8.89 2.86
C TYR A 20 8.69 -8.91 3.98
N ALA A 21 7.40 -9.00 3.65
CA ALA A 21 6.30 -8.82 4.61
C ALA A 21 6.40 -9.78 5.81
N ALA A 22 6.59 -11.07 5.54
CA ALA A 22 6.67 -12.11 6.57
C ALA A 22 7.86 -11.88 7.52
N ARG A 23 9.07 -11.71 6.98
CA ARG A 23 10.28 -11.48 7.81
C ARG A 23 10.16 -10.19 8.62
N ARG A 24 9.64 -9.12 8.04
CA ARG A 24 9.44 -7.84 8.74
C ARG A 24 8.40 -7.95 9.86
N ALA A 25 7.37 -8.78 9.70
CA ALA A 25 6.40 -9.01 10.75
C ALA A 25 7.04 -9.68 11.97
N VAL A 26 7.84 -10.72 11.75
CA VAL A 26 8.60 -11.42 12.81
C VAL A 26 9.55 -10.46 13.54
N LEU A 27 10.40 -9.74 12.79
CA LEU A 27 11.35 -8.80 13.40
C LEU A 27 10.65 -7.70 14.21
N LYS A 28 9.54 -7.17 13.70
CA LYS A 28 8.77 -6.15 14.42
C LYS A 28 8.08 -6.70 15.66
N ALA A 29 7.68 -7.97 15.67
CA ALA A 29 7.12 -8.62 16.85
C ALA A 29 8.19 -8.71 17.95
N VAL A 30 9.39 -9.21 17.63
CA VAL A 30 10.54 -9.28 18.57
C VAL A 30 10.89 -7.89 19.12
N ILE A 31 10.93 -6.87 18.27
CA ILE A 31 11.26 -5.49 18.70
C ILE A 31 10.21 -4.93 19.67
N ARG A 32 8.93 -5.28 19.47
CA ARG A 32 7.81 -4.81 20.28
C ARG A 32 7.69 -5.56 21.60
N ASP A 33 8.13 -6.81 21.66
CA ASP A 33 8.04 -7.64 22.86
C ASP A 33 8.89 -7.04 24.00
N PRO A 34 8.29 -6.67 25.14
CA PRO A 34 9.01 -6.17 26.30
C PRO A 34 9.80 -7.26 27.05
N ARG A 35 9.51 -8.54 26.82
CA ARG A 35 10.18 -9.68 27.47
C ARG A 35 11.39 -10.19 26.70
N ALA A 36 11.54 -9.80 25.44
CA ALA A 36 12.65 -10.23 24.61
C ALA A 36 13.98 -9.67 25.15
N PRO A 37 15.07 -10.47 25.18
CA PRO A 37 16.39 -10.00 25.56
C PRO A 37 16.84 -8.80 24.72
N ASP A 38 17.56 -7.86 25.33
CA ASP A 38 17.99 -6.64 24.63
C ASP A 38 18.95 -6.92 23.46
N GLU A 39 19.72 -8.01 23.52
CA GLU A 39 20.56 -8.47 22.43
C GLU A 39 19.74 -8.88 21.20
N GLU A 40 18.68 -9.66 21.40
CA GLU A 40 17.76 -10.09 20.33
C GLU A 40 17.03 -8.90 19.73
N ARG A 41 16.57 -7.96 20.56
CA ARG A 41 15.94 -6.72 20.11
C ARG A 41 16.90 -5.87 19.28
N THR A 42 18.16 -5.79 19.70
CA THR A 42 19.21 -5.05 18.99
C THR A 42 19.57 -5.72 17.67
N ALA A 43 19.70 -7.05 17.64
CA ALA A 43 19.93 -7.81 16.42
C ALA A 43 18.76 -7.65 15.43
N ALA A 44 17.52 -7.73 15.91
CA ALA A 44 16.33 -7.53 15.09
C ALA A 44 16.25 -6.10 14.52
N ARG A 45 16.60 -5.07 15.30
CA ARG A 45 16.71 -3.68 14.82
C ARG A 45 17.78 -3.53 13.74
N ARG A 46 18.96 -4.13 13.93
CA ARG A 46 20.06 -4.13 12.96
C ARG A 46 19.69 -4.83 11.66
N GLU A 47 18.98 -5.97 11.74
CA GLU A 47 18.49 -6.64 10.53
C GLU A 47 17.42 -5.81 9.81
N LEU A 48 16.46 -5.27 10.55
CA LEU A 48 15.37 -4.48 9.99
C LEU A 48 15.89 -3.22 9.27
N SER A 49 16.97 -2.61 9.76
CA SER A 49 17.60 -1.43 9.16
C SER A 49 18.43 -1.75 7.91
N ARG A 50 19.01 -2.94 7.81
CA ARG A 50 19.72 -3.42 6.60
C ARG A 50 18.77 -3.70 5.43
N GLN A 51 17.51 -3.98 5.69
CA GLN A 51 16.53 -4.26 4.63
C GLN A 51 16.21 -3.01 3.79
N PRO A 52 15.79 -3.17 2.52
CA PRO A 52 15.46 -2.05 1.65
C PRO A 52 14.35 -1.16 2.24
N ARG A 53 14.51 0.16 2.14
CA ARG A 53 13.49 1.12 2.63
C ARG A 53 12.12 0.89 2.00
N ASP A 54 12.10 0.55 0.71
CA ASP A 54 10.87 0.29 -0.06
C ASP A 54 10.16 -1.02 0.34
N ALA A 55 10.75 -1.84 1.22
CA ALA A 55 10.07 -2.97 1.86
C ALA A 55 9.04 -2.55 2.92
N SER A 56 8.97 -1.25 3.28
CA SER A 56 7.93 -0.75 4.18
C SER A 56 6.62 -0.49 3.44
N ALA A 57 5.55 -1.16 3.88
CA ALA A 57 4.19 -0.99 3.34
C ALA A 57 3.70 0.47 3.37
N THR A 58 4.14 1.26 4.34
CA THR A 58 3.80 2.69 4.47
C THR A 58 4.23 3.55 3.26
N ARG A 59 5.17 3.06 2.45
CA ARG A 59 5.69 3.78 1.26
C ARG A 59 4.91 3.47 -0.02
N VAL A 60 4.05 2.46 0.01
CA VAL A 60 3.12 2.17 -1.08
C VAL A 60 2.01 3.21 -1.04
N ARG A 61 1.70 3.81 -2.20
CA ARG A 61 0.62 4.78 -2.32
C ARG A 61 -0.54 4.13 -3.07
N ASN A 62 -1.75 4.26 -2.54
CA ASN A 62 -2.93 3.90 -3.32
C ASN A 62 -3.10 4.88 -4.47
N ARG A 63 -3.21 4.32 -5.67
CA ARG A 63 -3.35 5.05 -6.94
C ARG A 63 -4.52 4.44 -7.68
N ASP A 64 -5.23 5.28 -8.40
CA ASP A 64 -6.27 4.85 -9.33
C ASP A 64 -5.75 3.73 -10.26
N GLY A 65 -6.53 2.67 -10.43
CA GLY A 65 -6.21 1.54 -11.29
C GLY A 65 -6.17 1.88 -12.78
N VAL A 66 -6.83 2.96 -13.22
CA VAL A 66 -6.89 3.32 -14.65
C VAL A 66 -5.80 4.33 -15.01
N ASP A 67 -5.78 5.49 -14.36
CA ASP A 67 -4.91 6.61 -14.76
C ASP A 67 -3.75 6.89 -13.78
N GLY A 68 -3.69 6.14 -12.67
CA GLY A 68 -2.66 6.27 -11.64
C GLY A 68 -2.79 7.48 -10.72
N ARG A 69 -3.92 8.20 -10.69
CA ARG A 69 -4.13 9.39 -9.85
C ARG A 69 -3.91 9.07 -8.36
N PRO A 70 -3.03 9.80 -7.65
CA PRO A 70 -2.60 9.46 -6.28
C PRO A 70 -3.49 10.04 -5.16
N ARG A 71 -4.54 10.79 -5.51
CA ARG A 71 -5.40 11.55 -4.58
C ARG A 71 -6.88 11.31 -4.90
N GLY A 72 -7.72 11.36 -3.86
CA GLY A 72 -9.15 11.08 -3.96
C GLY A 72 -9.43 9.62 -4.33
N TYR A 73 -8.65 8.70 -3.76
CA TYR A 73 -8.74 7.26 -4.00
C TYR A 73 -9.79 6.62 -3.09
N PHE A 74 -10.73 5.88 -3.67
CA PHE A 74 -11.73 5.11 -2.95
C PHE A 74 -11.30 3.65 -2.83
N ARG A 75 -11.05 3.19 -1.60
CA ARG A 75 -10.55 1.82 -1.33
C ARG A 75 -11.52 0.73 -1.79
N ALA A 76 -12.83 0.97 -1.67
CA ALA A 76 -13.86 0.01 -2.08
C ALA A 76 -13.84 -0.28 -3.59
N PHE A 77 -13.41 0.69 -4.41
CA PHE A 77 -13.46 0.58 -5.87
C PHE A 77 -12.09 0.52 -6.54
N GLY A 78 -11.01 0.90 -5.85
CA GLY A 78 -9.68 0.99 -6.46
C GLY A 78 -9.49 2.16 -7.43
N LEU A 79 -10.43 3.10 -7.47
CA LEU A 79 -10.49 4.21 -8.42
C LEU A 79 -10.34 5.56 -7.74
N SER A 80 -9.97 6.59 -8.50
CA SER A 80 -10.09 7.97 -8.06
C SER A 80 -11.51 8.50 -8.22
N ARG A 81 -11.83 9.61 -7.56
CA ARG A 81 -13.16 10.27 -7.65
C ARG A 81 -13.64 10.56 -9.08
N LEU A 82 -12.74 10.79 -10.03
CA LEU A 82 -13.11 11.12 -11.41
C LEU A 82 -13.52 9.86 -12.17
N ASN A 83 -12.67 8.84 -12.15
CA ASN A 83 -12.97 7.56 -12.78
C ASN A 83 -14.11 6.84 -12.07
N LEU A 84 -14.22 6.94 -10.74
CA LEU A 84 -15.38 6.41 -10.02
C LEU A 84 -16.69 7.00 -10.54
N ARG A 85 -16.75 8.33 -10.69
CA ARG A 85 -17.95 9.01 -11.20
C ARG A 85 -18.24 8.62 -12.66
N ASP A 86 -17.23 8.60 -13.51
CA ASP A 86 -17.37 8.22 -14.91
C ASP A 86 -17.88 6.77 -15.06
N GLN A 87 -17.30 5.83 -14.33
CA GLN A 87 -17.68 4.41 -14.35
C GLN A 87 -19.06 4.19 -13.72
N ALA A 88 -19.42 4.93 -12.66
CA ALA A 88 -20.76 4.89 -12.07
C ALA A 88 -21.82 5.37 -13.07
N HIS A 89 -21.58 6.51 -13.75
CA HIS A 89 -22.53 7.05 -14.73
C HIS A 89 -22.68 6.17 -15.96
N LYS A 90 -21.65 5.40 -16.31
CA LYS A 90 -21.70 4.39 -17.38
C LYS A 90 -22.36 3.06 -16.95
N GLY A 91 -22.70 2.90 -15.68
CA GLY A 91 -23.27 1.66 -15.15
C GLY A 91 -22.27 0.51 -15.04
N HIS A 92 -20.96 0.77 -15.05
CA HIS A 92 -19.92 -0.26 -14.93
C HIS A 92 -19.67 -0.70 -13.48
N LEU A 93 -20.26 -0.02 -12.50
CA LEU A 93 -20.13 -0.34 -11.08
C LEU A 93 -21.42 -1.00 -10.56
N PRO A 94 -21.37 -2.28 -10.15
CA PRO A 94 -22.54 -2.99 -9.67
C PRO A 94 -23.18 -2.32 -8.45
N GLY A 95 -24.49 -2.06 -8.52
CA GLY A 95 -25.28 -1.52 -7.41
C GLY A 95 -24.97 -0.06 -7.05
N VAL A 96 -24.22 0.68 -7.88
CA VAL A 96 -23.91 2.10 -7.64
C VAL A 96 -24.90 2.98 -8.38
N THR A 97 -25.74 3.70 -7.63
CA THR A 97 -26.69 4.69 -8.16
C THR A 97 -26.58 6.00 -7.38
N LYS A 98 -27.18 7.08 -7.90
CA LYS A 98 -27.30 8.33 -7.14
C LYS A 98 -28.31 8.11 -6.01
N SER A 99 -27.90 8.40 -4.78
CA SER A 99 -28.73 8.34 -3.59
C SER A 99 -29.43 9.68 -3.32
N SER A 100 -30.69 9.62 -2.88
CA SER A 100 -31.42 10.72 -2.26
C SER A 100 -32.05 10.20 -0.97
N TRP A 101 -31.88 10.94 0.12
CA TRP A 101 -32.48 10.67 1.43
C TRP A 101 -32.95 11.98 2.05
#